data_AF-A0A920QZH4-F1
#
_entry.id   AF-A0A920QZH4-F1
#
_cell.length_a   1.000
_cell.length_b   1.000
_cell.length_c   1.000
_cell.angle_alpha   90.00
_cell.angle_beta   90.00
_cell.angle_gamma   90.00
#
_symmetry.space_group_name_H-M   'P 1'
#
loop_
_entity.id
_entity.type
_entity.pdbx_description
1 polymer ?
#
loop_
_entity_poly.entity_id
_entity_poly.type
_entity_poly.pdbx_seq_one_letter_code
_entity_poly.pdbx_strand_id
1 'polypeptide(L)'
;MGLDWKFTGVTVNYDVPLSDYIFQHNKDIQEILGLPVTFEENDMQVLDQYVGEGYGVMTPQVAEAIHIAAQTDAIICDPNYTGTVMAALIDQVEEGAFNNDETIIFLHTGGLPAIFTFADQLANFKA
;
A
#
# COMPACT_ATOMS: atom_id res chain seq x y z
N MET A 1 5.11 11.58 16.92
CA MET A 1 5.64 10.76 18.05
C MET A 1 7.15 10.89 18.31
N GLY A 2 7.90 11.74 17.58
CA GLY A 2 9.36 11.85 17.76
C GLY A 2 10.14 10.59 17.36
N LEU A 3 9.47 9.65 16.69
CA LEU A 3 10.05 8.45 16.12
C LEU A 3 10.47 8.81 14.70
N ASP A 4 11.66 8.37 14.30
CA ASP A 4 12.22 8.59 12.97
C ASP A 4 11.65 7.55 11.97
N TRP A 5 10.31 7.47 11.92
CA TRP A 5 9.59 6.57 11.03
C TRP A 5 8.88 7.39 9.97
N LYS A 6 9.00 6.96 8.71
CA LYS A 6 8.24 7.52 7.60
C LYS A 6 7.06 6.60 7.29
N PHE A 7 5.88 7.17 7.09
CA PHE A 7 4.70 6.40 6.69
C PHE A 7 4.35 6.72 5.25
N THR A 8 4.30 5.68 4.40
CA THR A 8 3.88 5.80 3.01
C THR A 8 2.60 5.01 2.82
N GLY A 9 1.52 5.70 2.49
CA GLY A 9 0.26 5.11 2.05
C GLY A 9 0.23 4.95 0.53
N VAL A 10 -0.49 3.95 0.06
CA VAL A 10 -0.80 3.79 -1.37
C VAL A 10 -2.31 3.77 -1.51
N THR A 11 -2.87 4.71 -2.27
CA THR A 11 -4.30 4.71 -2.55
C THR A 11 -4.64 3.70 -3.63
N VAL A 12 -5.88 3.22 -3.60
CA VAL A 12 -6.44 2.26 -4.56
C VAL A 12 -7.66 2.82 -5.30
N ASN A 13 -7.94 4.12 -5.11
CA ASN A 13 -9.03 4.84 -5.77
C ASN A 13 -8.69 6.32 -5.93
N TYR A 14 -9.42 6.99 -6.84
CA TYR A 14 -9.29 8.43 -7.11
C TYR A 14 -10.42 9.28 -6.49
N ASP A 15 -11.50 8.64 -6.01
CA ASP A 15 -12.76 9.32 -5.70
C ASP A 15 -12.86 9.83 -4.25
N VAL A 16 -11.81 9.65 -3.45
CA VAL A 16 -11.82 10.02 -2.03
C VAL A 16 -10.81 11.14 -1.77
N PRO A 17 -11.20 12.26 -1.12
CA PRO A 17 -10.26 13.23 -0.58
C PRO A 17 -9.52 12.60 0.61
N LEU A 18 -8.60 11.68 0.30
CA LEU A 18 -8.03 10.74 1.27
C LEU A 18 -7.23 11.47 2.36
N SER A 19 -6.53 12.54 1.98
CA SER A 19 -5.83 13.41 2.94
C SER A 19 -6.80 13.94 3.99
N ASP A 20 -7.85 14.64 3.56
CA ASP A 20 -8.87 15.20 4.46
C ASP A 20 -9.49 14.12 5.36
N TYR A 21 -9.80 12.95 4.78
CA TYR A 21 -10.37 11.82 5.52
C TYR A 21 -9.42 11.32 6.62
N ILE A 22 -8.15 11.06 6.29
CA ILE A 22 -7.16 10.52 7.23
C ILE A 22 -6.89 11.53 8.36
N PHE A 23 -6.66 12.81 8.02
CA PHE A 23 -6.30 13.82 9.01
C PHE A 23 -7.48 14.26 9.86
N GLN A 24 -8.72 14.16 9.36
CA GLN A 24 -9.90 14.32 10.20
C GLN A 24 -10.01 13.17 11.22
N HIS A 25 -9.89 11.91 10.78
CA HIS A 25 -9.93 10.76 11.70
C HIS A 25 -8.79 10.79 12.72
N ASN A 26 -7.63 11.29 12.32
CA ASN A 26 -6.49 11.49 13.21
C ASN A 26 -6.83 12.43 14.38
N LYS A 27 -7.51 13.57 14.11
CA LYS A 27 -7.99 14.49 15.15
C LYS A 27 -9.04 13.85 16.05
N ASP A 28 -9.98 13.13 15.46
CA ASP A 28 -11.03 12.43 16.21
C ASP A 28 -10.43 11.39 17.16
N ILE A 29 -9.43 10.61 16.70
CA ILE A 29 -8.70 9.63 17.51
C ILE A 29 -7.91 10.32 18.62
N GLN A 30 -7.25 11.44 18.32
CA GLN A 30 -6.51 12.23 19.30
C GLN A 30 -7.42 12.68 20.46
N GLU A 31 -8.61 13.20 20.13
CA GLU A 31 -9.60 13.66 21.10
C GLU A 31 -10.15 12.49 21.93
N ILE A 32 -10.60 11.41 21.27
CA ILE A 32 -11.23 10.26 21.94
C ILE A 32 -10.27 9.56 22.90
N LEU A 33 -8.99 9.43 22.52
CA LEU A 33 -7.98 8.73 23.32
C LEU A 33 -7.20 9.66 24.26
N GLY A 34 -7.44 10.97 24.21
CA GLY A 34 -6.72 11.96 25.02
C GLY A 34 -5.21 11.98 24.74
N LEU A 35 -4.82 11.78 23.48
CA LEU A 35 -3.40 11.71 23.11
C LEU A 35 -2.81 13.12 22.96
N PRO A 36 -1.58 13.37 23.46
CA PRO A 36 -0.95 14.68 23.35
C PRO A 36 -0.57 15.03 21.91
N VAL A 37 -0.28 14.01 21.08
CA VAL A 37 0.05 14.13 19.66
C VAL A 37 -0.14 12.75 19.00
N THR A 38 -0.50 12.74 17.73
CA THR A 38 -0.55 11.55 16.88
C THR A 38 0.49 11.69 15.74
N PHE A 39 0.09 12.25 14.60
CA PHE A 39 0.91 12.55 13.41
C PHE A 39 0.35 13.77 12.66
N GLU A 40 1.21 14.43 11.87
CA GLU A 40 0.93 15.61 11.05
C GLU A 40 0.91 15.27 9.55
N GLU A 41 0.47 16.20 8.69
CA GLU A 41 0.39 15.97 7.24
C GLU A 41 1.73 15.57 6.61
N ASN A 42 2.81 16.20 7.06
CA ASN A 42 4.15 15.93 6.56
C ASN A 42 4.75 14.60 7.06
N ASP A 43 4.09 13.91 7.99
CA ASP A 43 4.53 12.59 8.48
C ASP A 43 4.11 11.46 7.52
N MET A 44 3.22 11.74 6.56
CA MET A 44 2.69 10.75 5.62
C MET A 44 2.77 11.18 4.17
N GLN A 45 3.33 10.32 3.34
CA GLN A 45 3.23 10.42 1.88
C GLN A 45 2.13 9.48 1.37
N VAL A 46 1.34 9.92 0.39
CA VAL A 46 0.37 9.07 -0.31
C VAL A 46 0.78 8.96 -1.77
N LEU A 47 0.93 7.73 -2.25
CA LEU A 47 1.20 7.40 -3.64
C LEU A 47 -0.10 7.00 -4.34
N ASP A 48 -0.36 7.56 -5.53
CA ASP A 48 -1.60 7.36 -6.30
C ASP A 48 -1.36 6.83 -7.72
N GLN A 49 -0.09 6.76 -8.16
CA GLN A 49 0.28 6.32 -9.49
C GLN A 49 0.02 4.82 -9.76
N TYR A 50 -0.23 4.01 -8.72
CA TYR A 50 -0.46 2.57 -8.83
C TYR A 50 -1.94 2.16 -8.98
N VAL A 51 -2.87 3.12 -8.93
CA VAL A 51 -4.32 2.86 -8.99
C VAL A 51 -4.75 2.33 -10.37
N GLY A 52 -4.06 2.71 -11.45
CA GLY A 52 -4.38 2.27 -12.81
C GLY A 52 -5.75 2.78 -13.29
N GLU A 53 -6.58 1.87 -13.82
CA GLU A 53 -7.93 2.23 -14.32
C GLU A 53 -8.94 2.48 -13.21
N GLY A 54 -8.57 2.25 -11.95
CA GLY A 54 -9.42 2.49 -10.78
C GLY A 54 -9.61 1.27 -9.89
N TYR A 55 -10.42 1.45 -8.86
CA TYR A 55 -10.65 0.43 -7.84
C TYR A 55 -11.20 -0.87 -8.42
N GLY A 56 -10.62 -2.01 -8.03
CA GLY A 56 -11.06 -3.32 -8.48
C GLY A 56 -10.46 -3.78 -9.82
N VAL A 57 -9.60 -2.97 -10.44
CA VAL A 57 -8.95 -3.29 -11.72
C VAL A 57 -7.47 -3.55 -11.49
N MET A 58 -7.06 -4.83 -11.58
CA MET A 58 -5.67 -5.23 -11.38
C MET A 58 -4.80 -4.76 -12.56
N THR A 59 -3.71 -4.05 -12.27
CA THR A 59 -2.73 -3.63 -13.27
C THR A 59 -1.69 -4.74 -13.53
N PRO A 60 -0.97 -4.73 -14.67
CA PRO A 60 0.13 -5.66 -14.91
C PRO A 60 1.23 -5.58 -13.84
N GLN A 61 1.54 -4.37 -13.36
CA GLN A 61 2.53 -4.15 -12.30
C GLN A 61 2.09 -4.78 -10.98
N VAL A 62 0.81 -4.68 -10.62
CA VAL A 62 0.23 -5.35 -9.44
C VAL A 62 0.31 -6.87 -9.59
N ALA A 63 -0.04 -7.39 -10.76
CA ALA A 63 0.03 -8.82 -11.02
C ALA A 63 1.48 -9.33 -10.90
N GLU A 64 2.45 -8.63 -11.47
CA GLU A 64 3.88 -8.96 -11.37
C GLU A 64 4.36 -8.94 -9.92
N ALA A 65 4.03 -7.91 -9.15
CA ALA A 65 4.40 -7.79 -7.74
C ALA A 65 3.85 -8.93 -6.89
N ILE A 66 2.60 -9.36 -7.13
CA ILE A 66 2.00 -10.52 -6.48
C ILE A 66 2.79 -11.80 -6.81
N HIS A 67 3.19 -11.97 -8.07
CA HIS A 67 3.97 -13.14 -8.48
C HIS A 67 5.36 -13.14 -7.84
N ILE A 68 6.06 -12.00 -7.83
CA ILE A 68 7.36 -11.85 -7.18
C ILE A 68 7.25 -12.24 -5.71
N ALA A 69 6.35 -11.60 -4.95
CA ALA A 69 6.19 -11.85 -3.51
C ALA A 69 5.80 -13.30 -3.19
N ALA A 70 4.93 -13.91 -4.01
CA ALA A 70 4.53 -15.29 -3.84
C ALA A 70 5.67 -16.29 -4.15
N GLN A 71 6.48 -16.02 -5.18
CA GLN A 71 7.53 -16.94 -5.63
C GLN A 71 8.82 -16.84 -4.81
N THR A 72 9.11 -15.67 -4.25
CA THR A 72 10.33 -15.41 -3.49
C THR A 72 10.16 -15.68 -2.00
N ASP A 73 9.09 -15.16 -1.40
CA ASP A 73 8.89 -15.14 0.06
C ASP A 73 7.65 -15.90 0.53
N ALA A 74 6.89 -16.51 -0.39
CA ALA A 74 5.59 -17.15 -0.11
C ALA A 74 4.57 -16.21 0.55
N ILE A 75 4.66 -14.91 0.24
CA ILE A 75 3.71 -13.90 0.68
C ILE A 75 2.62 -13.76 -0.39
N ILE A 76 1.36 -13.98 -0.01
CA ILE A 76 0.22 -13.89 -0.92
C ILE A 76 -0.50 -12.56 -0.75
N CYS A 77 -0.25 -11.64 -1.67
CA CYS A 77 -0.91 -10.34 -1.73
C CYS A 77 -2.14 -10.37 -2.64
N ASP A 78 -3.21 -9.70 -2.21
CA ASP A 78 -4.43 -9.58 -2.97
C ASP A 78 -4.35 -8.56 -4.13
N PRO A 79 -5.17 -8.69 -5.18
CA PRO A 79 -5.08 -7.84 -6.38
C PRO A 79 -5.52 -6.39 -6.20
N ASN A 80 -6.15 -6.04 -5.07
CA ASN A 80 -6.74 -4.73 -4.88
C ASN A 80 -5.92 -3.85 -3.93
N TYR A 81 -5.45 -4.39 -2.80
CA TYR A 81 -4.87 -3.61 -1.72
C TYR A 81 -3.40 -3.93 -1.51
N THR A 82 -3.11 -5.09 -0.95
CA THR A 82 -1.76 -5.51 -0.57
C THR A 82 -0.87 -5.72 -1.79
N GLY A 83 -1.41 -6.17 -2.93
CA GLY A 83 -0.67 -6.27 -4.19
C GLY A 83 -0.28 -4.90 -4.73
N THR A 84 -1.17 -3.91 -4.61
CA THR A 84 -0.89 -2.50 -4.98
C THR A 84 0.21 -1.88 -4.12
N VAL A 85 0.17 -2.14 -2.80
CA VAL A 85 1.25 -1.68 -1.90
C VAL A 85 2.56 -2.42 -2.20
N MET A 86 2.52 -3.72 -2.52
CA MET A 86 3.72 -4.48 -2.88
C MET A 86 4.33 -3.98 -4.20
N ALA A 87 3.49 -3.68 -5.20
CA ALA A 87 3.92 -3.07 -6.46
C ALA A 87 4.62 -1.73 -6.22
N ALA A 88 4.03 -0.87 -5.37
CA ALA A 88 4.65 0.39 -4.99
C ALA A 88 5.98 0.19 -4.27
N LEU A 89 6.06 -0.78 -3.35
CA LEU A 89 7.30 -1.06 -2.63
C LEU A 89 8.43 -1.50 -3.56
N ILE A 90 8.15 -2.44 -4.47
CA ILE A 90 9.13 -2.93 -5.44
C ILE A 90 9.62 -1.77 -6.34
N ASP A 91 8.70 -0.99 -6.88
CA ASP A 91 8.99 0.16 -7.72
C ASP A 91 9.86 1.21 -6.99
N GLN A 92 9.50 1.57 -5.75
CA GLN A 92 10.31 2.48 -4.92
C GLN A 92 11.72 1.96 -4.63
N VAL A 93 11.89 0.64 -4.47
CA VAL A 93 13.22 0.02 -4.34
C VAL A 93 14.02 0.14 -5.64
N GLU A 94 13.39 -0.12 -6.79
CA GLU A 94 14.03 0.00 -8.11
C GLU A 94 14.42 1.44 -8.46
N GLU A 95 13.62 2.42 -8.04
CA GLU A 95 13.90 3.85 -8.17
C GLU A 95 14.98 4.36 -7.21
N GLY A 96 15.42 3.52 -6.25
CA GLY A 96 16.43 3.89 -5.26
C GLY A 96 15.91 4.87 -4.19
N ALA A 97 14.61 4.79 -3.86
CA ALA A 97 13.97 5.66 -2.86
C ALA A 97 14.46 5.41 -1.41
N PHE A 98 15.11 4.27 -1.16
CA PHE A 98 15.58 3.86 0.17
C PHE A 98 17.09 3.67 0.21
N ASN A 99 17.72 4.03 1.34
CA ASN A 99 19.11 3.71 1.59
C ASN A 99 19.27 2.25 2.09
N ASN A 100 20.47 1.68 1.91
CA ASN A 100 20.76 0.27 2.30
C ASN A 100 20.69 0.01 3.82
N ASP A 101 20.70 1.05 4.64
CA ASP A 101 20.59 0.99 6.11
C ASP A 101 19.16 1.21 6.62
N GLU A 102 18.22 1.51 5.73
CA GLU A 102 16.80 1.66 6.09
C GLU A 102 16.12 0.30 6.28
N THR A 103 15.30 0.20 7.33
CA THR A 103 14.44 -0.97 7.55
C THR A 103 13.02 -0.66 7.07
N ILE A 104 12.54 -1.41 6.08
CA ILE A 104 11.20 -1.23 5.53
C ILE A 104 10.23 -2.23 6.16
N ILE A 105 9.10 -1.72 6.65
CA ILE A 105 8.02 -2.52 7.22
C ILE A 105 6.85 -2.51 6.24
N PHE A 106 6.65 -3.62 5.54
CA PHE A 106 5.46 -3.85 4.73
C PHE A 106 4.30 -4.33 5.62
N LEU A 107 3.19 -3.57 5.64
CA LEU A 107 2.00 -3.93 6.42
C LEU A 107 1.02 -4.75 5.57
N HIS A 108 1.06 -6.07 5.73
CA HIS A 108 0.15 -6.98 5.04
C HIS A 108 -1.24 -7.00 5.71
N THR A 109 -2.17 -6.18 5.23
CA THR A 109 -3.52 -6.04 5.84
C THR A 109 -4.49 -7.18 5.52
N GLY A 110 -4.17 -8.07 4.56
CA GLY A 110 -4.98 -9.24 4.23
C GLY A 110 -5.52 -9.20 2.80
N GLY A 111 -6.81 -9.53 2.61
CA GLY A 111 -7.46 -9.53 1.29
C GLY A 111 -7.43 -10.87 0.54
N LEU A 112 -6.84 -11.90 1.13
CA LEU A 112 -6.63 -13.23 0.51
C LEU A 112 -7.83 -13.79 -0.28
N PRO A 113 -9.11 -13.68 0.17
CA PRO A 113 -10.23 -14.19 -0.61
C PRO A 113 -10.35 -13.60 -2.03
N ALA A 114 -9.86 -12.37 -2.26
CA ALA A 114 -9.91 -11.73 -3.58
C ALA A 114 -9.06 -12.48 -4.62
N ILE A 115 -8.05 -13.26 -4.22
CA ILE A 115 -7.28 -14.11 -5.14
C ILE A 115 -8.20 -15.03 -5.96
N PHE A 116 -9.26 -15.56 -5.33
CA PHE A 116 -10.19 -16.46 -6.02
C PHE A 116 -11.06 -15.75 -7.05
N THR A 117 -11.39 -14.47 -6.81
CA THR A 117 -12.12 -13.64 -7.78
C THR A 117 -11.26 -13.31 -9.01
N PHE A 118 -9.94 -13.21 -8.84
CA PHE A 118 -8.97 -12.89 -9.89
C PHE A 118 -8.18 -14.11 -10.37
N ALA A 119 -8.62 -15.33 -10.02
CA ALA A 119 -7.84 -16.55 -10.22
C ALA A 119 -7.41 -16.74 -11.68
N ASP A 120 -8.32 -16.51 -12.64
CA ASP A 120 -8.01 -16.64 -14.06
C ASP A 120 -7.01 -15.58 -14.54
N GLN A 121 -7.10 -14.34 -14.05
CA GLN A 121 -6.16 -13.28 -14.43
C GLN A 121 -4.76 -13.58 -13.90
N LEU A 122 -4.67 -14.00 -12.64
CA LEU A 122 -3.39 -14.37 -12.01
C LEU A 122 -2.79 -15.61 -12.66
N ALA A 123 -3.57 -16.67 -12.89
CA ALA A 123 -3.08 -17.91 -13.48
C ALA A 123 -2.60 -17.75 -14.93
N ASN A 124 -3.15 -16.79 -15.67
CA ASN A 124 -2.78 -16.51 -17.06
C ASN A 124 -1.81 -15.33 -17.22
N PHE A 125 -1.39 -14.69 -16.12
CA PHE A 125 -0.44 -13.59 -16.17
C PHE A 125 0.93 -14.08 -16.68
N LYS A 126 1.55 -13.27 -17.53
CA LYS A 126 2.90 -13.49 -18.06
C LYS A 126 3.67 -12.19 -17.94
N ALA A 127 4.74 -12.22 -17.17
CA ALA A 127 5.73 -11.15 -17.10
C ALA A 127 6.46 -11.00 -18.45
#